data_AF-A0A959S7C4-F1
#
_entry.id   AF-A0A959S7C4-F1
#
_cell.length_a   1.000
_cell.length_b   1.000
_cell.length_c   1.000
_cell.angle_alpha   90.00
_cell.angle_beta   90.00
_cell.angle_gamma   90.00
#
_symmetry.space_group_name_H-M   'P 1'
#
loop_
_entity.id
_entity.type
_entity.pdbx_description
1 polymer ?
#
loop_
_entity_poly.entity_id
_entity_poly.type
_entity_poly.pdbx_seq_one_letter_code
_entity_poly.pdbx_strand_id
1 'polypeptide(L)'
;MRPIVLTEPGVHLEPSELIINPDGSIYHLALRPDQLGDLVFVVGDQGRVERISKHFEKIEHRVQNREFVAHTGVFRGTHVTALSTGIGTDNIDIV
;
A
#
# COMPACT_ATOMS: atom_id res chain seq x y z
N MET A 1 7.72 -12.43 -23.38
CA MET A 1 7.57 -11.89 -22.02
C MET A 1 8.95 -11.46 -21.57
N ARG A 2 9.17 -10.18 -21.24
CA ARG A 2 10.43 -9.78 -20.59
C ARG A 2 10.37 -10.23 -19.13
N PRO A 3 11.49 -10.65 -18.51
CA PRO A 3 11.51 -10.90 -17.07
C PRO A 3 11.11 -9.64 -16.32
N ILE A 4 10.24 -9.76 -15.32
CA ILE A 4 10.04 -8.70 -14.33
C ILE A 4 11.32 -8.68 -13.49
N VAL A 5 12.12 -7.62 -13.64
CA VAL A 5 13.31 -7.39 -12.83
C VAL A 5 12.93 -6.34 -11.80
N LEU A 6 13.23 -6.59 -10.53
CA LEU A 6 13.02 -5.60 -9.48
C LEU A 6 13.88 -4.37 -9.76
N THR A 7 13.27 -3.19 -9.72
CA THR A 7 13.99 -1.92 -9.77
C THR A 7 14.87 -1.80 -8.53
N GLU A 8 16.16 -1.47 -8.71
CA GLU A 8 17.07 -1.29 -7.58
C GLU A 8 16.64 -0.09 -6.71
N PRO A 9 16.80 -0.17 -5.37
CA PRO A 9 16.51 0.95 -4.49
C PRO A 9 17.30 2.22 -4.89
N GLY A 10 16.62 3.35 -4.96
CA GLY A 10 17.22 4.64 -5.30
C GLY A 10 17.25 4.97 -6.80
N VAL A 11 16.79 4.07 -7.68
CA VAL A 11 16.59 4.37 -9.09
C VAL A 11 15.49 5.42 -9.25
N HIS A 12 15.76 6.46 -10.04
CA HIS A 12 14.76 7.43 -10.45
C HIS A 12 13.89 6.83 -11.56
N LEU A 13 12.58 6.82 -11.36
CA LEU A 13 11.60 6.45 -12.38
C LEU A 13 11.02 7.71 -13.01
N GLU A 14 10.86 7.70 -14.33
CA GLU A 14 10.28 8.82 -15.05
C GLU A 14 8.80 9.01 -14.63
N PRO A 15 8.25 10.25 -14.69
CA PRO A 15 6.87 10.51 -14.28
C PRO A 15 5.81 9.70 -15.04
N SER A 16 6.12 9.22 -16.24
CA SER A 16 5.25 8.33 -17.02
C SER A 16 5.27 6.88 -16.54
N GLU A 17 6.31 6.47 -15.82
CA GLU A 17 6.47 5.12 -15.26
C GLU A 17 5.96 5.04 -13.82
N LEU A 18 6.12 6.12 -13.04
CA LEU A 18 5.62 6.23 -11.67
C LEU A 18 4.88 7.54 -11.47
N ILE A 19 3.54 7.48 -11.52
CA ILE A 19 2.69 8.66 -11.38
C ILE A 19 2.52 9.00 -9.90
N ILE A 20 3.07 10.14 -9.49
CA ILE A 20 2.98 10.66 -8.12
C ILE A 20 2.06 11.89 -8.09
N ASN A 21 1.15 11.91 -7.11
CA ASN A 21 0.26 13.04 -6.87
C ASN A 21 1.03 14.26 -6.33
N PRO A 22 0.46 15.49 -6.42
CA PRO A 22 1.13 16.70 -5.91
C PRO A 22 1.48 16.67 -4.41
N ASP A 23 0.80 15.85 -3.62
CA ASP A 23 1.05 15.66 -2.18
C ASP A 23 2.12 14.58 -1.88
N GLY A 24 2.75 14.02 -2.91
CA GLY A 24 3.77 12.99 -2.80
C GLY A 24 3.23 11.56 -2.65
N SER A 25 1.91 11.35 -2.73
CA SER A 25 1.32 10.02 -2.67
C SER A 25 1.31 9.31 -4.03
N ILE A 26 1.35 7.97 -4.03
CA ILE A 26 1.20 7.20 -5.27
C ILE A 26 -0.23 7.31 -5.82
N TYR A 27 -0.36 7.50 -7.14
CA TYR A 27 -1.63 7.87 -7.78
C TYR A 27 -2.84 7.00 -7.40
N HIS A 28 -2.72 5.68 -7.48
CA HIS A 28 -3.84 4.77 -7.26
C HIS A 28 -4.21 4.59 -5.78
N LEU A 29 -3.24 4.56 -4.88
CA LEU A 29 -3.48 4.23 -3.46
C LEU A 29 -3.65 5.48 -2.59
N ALA A 30 -3.24 6.66 -3.08
CA ALA A 30 -3.14 7.91 -2.31
C ALA A 30 -2.31 7.75 -1.02
N LEU A 31 -1.29 6.88 -1.09
CA LEU A 31 -0.43 6.51 0.03
C LEU A 31 0.95 7.14 -0.16
N ARG A 32 1.45 7.86 0.86
CA ARG A 32 2.80 8.43 0.87
C ARG A 32 3.83 7.47 1.46
N PRO A 33 5.12 7.58 1.11
CA PRO A 33 6.17 6.69 1.63
C PRO A 33 6.20 6.61 3.16
N ASP A 34 5.96 7.71 3.87
CA ASP A 34 5.94 7.76 5.36
C ASP A 34 4.75 7.03 5.99
N GLN A 35 3.72 6.70 5.20
CA GLN A 35 2.50 6.05 5.66
C GLN A 35 2.51 4.53 5.46
N LEU A 36 3.56 3.95 4.88
CA LEU A 36 3.69 2.52 4.61
C LEU A 36 4.59 1.86 5.64
N GLY A 37 4.16 0.73 6.20
CA GLY A 37 4.99 -0.10 7.07
C GLY A 37 5.87 -1.07 6.30
N ASP A 38 6.94 -1.53 6.94
CA ASP A 38 7.91 -2.47 6.35
C ASP A 38 7.29 -3.83 6.00
N LEU A 39 6.20 -4.20 6.67
CA LEU A 39 5.46 -5.43 6.42
C LEU A 39 4.00 -5.12 6.03
N VAL A 40 3.61 -5.58 4.84
CA VAL A 40 2.27 -5.33 4.28
C VAL A 40 1.44 -6.63 4.21
N PHE A 41 0.31 -6.65 4.90
CA PHE A 41 -0.72 -7.67 4.77
C PHE A 41 -1.69 -7.29 3.65
N VAL A 42 -1.59 -8.02 2.54
CA VAL A 42 -2.41 -7.78 1.35
C VAL A 42 -3.70 -8.60 1.43
N VAL A 43 -4.85 -7.94 1.20
CA VAL A 43 -6.17 -8.58 1.18
C VAL A 43 -6.99 -8.10 -0.02
N GLY A 44 -7.98 -8.87 -0.44
CA GLY A 44 -8.90 -8.42 -1.51
C GLY A 44 -9.95 -7.43 -0.99
N ASP A 45 -10.76 -7.87 -0.04
CA ASP A 45 -11.89 -7.11 0.51
C ASP A 45 -11.46 -5.96 1.45
N GLN A 46 -12.08 -4.79 1.28
CA GLN A 46 -11.86 -3.58 2.09
C GLN A 46 -12.22 -3.81 3.56
N GLY A 47 -13.32 -4.51 3.85
CA GLY A 47 -13.76 -4.79 5.22
C GLY A 47 -12.77 -5.66 6.00
N ARG A 48 -11.93 -6.44 5.31
CA ARG A 48 -10.88 -7.24 5.95
C ARG A 48 -9.73 -6.40 6.50
N VAL A 49 -9.46 -5.23 5.92
CA VAL A 49 -8.43 -4.30 6.43
C VAL A 49 -8.75 -3.89 7.86
N GLU A 50 -10.00 -3.48 8.12
CA GLU A 50 -10.43 -3.12 9.47
C GLU A 50 -10.32 -4.31 10.43
N ARG A 51 -10.75 -5.51 10.00
CA ARG A 51 -10.67 -6.74 10.80
C ARG A 51 -9.24 -7.09 11.21
N ILE A 52 -8.27 -6.93 10.31
CA ILE A 52 -6.84 -7.16 10.61
C ILE A 52 -6.33 -6.07 11.55
N SER A 53 -6.57 -4.80 11.21
CA SER A 53 -6.03 -3.66 11.96
C SER A 53 -6.55 -3.54 13.39
N LYS A 54 -7.66 -4.21 13.74
CA LYS A 54 -8.14 -4.35 15.14
C LYS A 54 -7.15 -5.05 16.06
N HIS A 55 -6.21 -5.81 15.49
CA HIS A 55 -5.14 -6.47 16.25
C HIS A 55 -3.89 -5.61 16.41
N PHE A 56 -3.82 -4.44 15.77
CA PHE A 56 -2.70 -3.53 15.93
C PHE A 56 -2.76 -2.88 17.31
N GLU A 57 -1.60 -2.69 17.93
CA GLU A 57 -1.45 -1.99 19.20
C GLU A 57 -1.88 -0.53 19.05
N LYS A 58 -1.57 0.08 17.90
CA LYS A 58 -1.95 1.44 17.53
C LYS A 58 -2.11 1.53 16.02
N ILE A 59 -3.09 2.30 15.56
CA ILE A 59 -3.21 2.72 14.16
C ILE A 59 -2.69 4.15 14.06
N GLU A 60 -1.81 4.38 13.08
CA GLU A 60 -1.13 5.66 12.85
C GLU A 60 -1.68 6.37 11.60
N HIS A 61 -1.98 5.60 10.57
CA HIS A 61 -2.55 6.10 9.34
C HIS A 61 -3.74 5.27 8.89
N ARG A 62 -4.75 5.96 8.36
CA ARG A 62 -5.86 5.37 7.61
C ARG A 62 -5.97 6.12 6.31
N VAL A 63 -5.85 5.40 5.21
CA VAL A 63 -5.91 5.94 3.85
C VAL A 63 -6.96 5.15 3.09
N GLN A 64 -7.75 5.84 2.28
CA GLN A 64 -8.71 5.21 1.39
C GLN A 64 -8.75 5.97 0.07
N ASN A 65 -8.59 5.24 -1.03
CA ASN A 65 -8.86 5.71 -2.38
C ASN A 65 -9.59 4.61 -3.15
N ARG A 66 -10.87 4.83 -3.47
CA ARG A 66 -11.75 3.85 -4.14
C ARG A 66 -11.74 2.49 -3.40
N GLU A 67 -11.39 1.39 -4.06
CA GLU A 67 -11.29 0.06 -3.45
C GLU A 67 -10.00 -0.21 -2.65
N PHE A 68 -9.03 0.71 -2.69
CA PHE A 68 -7.77 0.58 -1.95
C PHE A 68 -7.89 1.25 -0.58
N VAL A 69 -7.86 0.45 0.48
CA VAL A 69 -7.95 0.87 1.87
C VAL A 69 -6.69 0.39 2.58
N ALA A 70 -5.96 1.30 3.21
CA ALA A 70 -4.75 1.01 3.96
C ALA A 70 -4.88 1.49 5.41
N HIS A 71 -4.64 0.58 6.36
CA HIS A 71 -4.41 0.92 7.75
C HIS A 71 -2.97 0.59 8.12
N THR A 72 -2.19 1.59 8.53
CA THR A 72 -0.80 1.42 8.98
C THR A 72 -0.72 1.67 10.48
N GLY A 73 0.08 0.86 11.17
CA GLY A 73 0.20 0.91 12.61
C GLY A 73 1.31 0.00 13.15
N VAL A 74 1.22 -0.28 14.46
CA VAL A 74 2.22 -1.12 15.16
C VAL A 74 1.59 -2.45 15.56
N PHE A 75 2.27 -3.56 15.26
CA PHE A 75 1.91 -4.89 15.72
C PHE A 75 3.14 -5.59 16.26
N ARG A 76 3.16 -5.89 17.56
CA ARG A 76 4.28 -6.54 18.27
C ARG A 76 5.60 -5.77 18.12
N GLY A 77 5.52 -4.44 18.20
CA GLY A 77 6.67 -3.55 18.01
C GLY A 77 7.13 -3.36 16.57
N THR A 78 6.48 -3.99 15.58
CA THR A 78 6.80 -3.85 14.15
C THR A 78 5.83 -2.90 13.46
N HIS A 79 6.33 -2.05 12.56
CA HIS A 79 5.49 -1.20 11.72
C HIS A 79 4.88 -2.00 10.58
N VAL A 80 3.55 -2.05 10.52
CA VAL A 80 2.81 -2.91 9.60
C VAL A 80 1.69 -2.16 8.91
N THR A 81 1.35 -2.59 7.69
CA THR A 81 0.20 -2.08 6.93
C THR A 81 -0.75 -3.22 6.58
N ALA A 82 -2.04 -3.06 6.79
CA ALA A 82 -3.07 -3.89 6.15
C ALA A 82 -3.65 -3.12 4.96
N LEU A 83 -3.64 -3.71 3.77
CA LEU A 83 -3.98 -3.04 2.51
C LEU A 83 -4.95 -3.88 1.66
N SER A 84 -6.07 -3.31 1.24
CA SER A 84 -6.98 -3.93 0.28
C SER A 84 -6.56 -3.66 -1.16
N THR A 85 -6.74 -4.66 -2.02
CA THR A 85 -6.38 -4.63 -3.44
C THR A 85 -7.60 -4.66 -4.34
N GLY A 86 -8.75 -5.14 -3.87
CA GLY A 86 -9.91 -5.42 -4.72
C GLY A 86 -9.88 -6.85 -5.28
N ILE A 87 -10.37 -7.02 -6.50
CA ILE A 87 -10.53 -8.33 -7.15
C ILE A 87 -9.92 -8.28 -8.54
N GLY A 88 -8.89 -9.09 -8.79
CA GLY A 88 -8.28 -9.20 -10.11
C GLY A 88 -6.76 -9.19 -10.01
N THR A 89 -6.11 -9.66 -11.07
CA THR A 89 -4.64 -9.66 -11.14
C THR A 89 -4.10 -8.29 -11.55
N ASP A 90 -4.88 -7.55 -12.32
CA ASP A 90 -4.70 -6.13 -12.64
C ASP A 90 -4.70 -5.25 -11.38
N ASN A 91 -5.62 -5.49 -10.46
CA ASN A 91 -5.64 -4.82 -9.16
C ASN A 91 -4.38 -5.08 -8.32
N ILE A 92 -3.80 -6.28 -8.42
CA ILE A 92 -2.55 -6.64 -7.71
C ILE A 92 -1.34 -5.99 -8.39
N ASP A 93 -1.34 -5.87 -9.72
CA ASP A 93 -0.27 -5.20 -10.46
C ASP A 93 -0.21 -3.68 -10.17
N ILE A 94 -1.33 -3.10 -9.74
CA ILE A 94 -1.45 -1.69 -9.32
C ILE A 94 -0.86 -1.44 -7.92
N VAL A 95 -0.84 -2.45 -7.02
CA VAL A 95 -0.60 -2.30 -5.57
C VAL A 95 0.80 -2.71 -5.14
#